data_AF-A0A3D1ST15-F1
#
_entry.id   AF-A0A3D1ST15-F1
#
_cell.length_a   1.000
_cell.length_b   1.000
_cell.length_c   1.000
_cell.angle_alpha   90.00
_cell.angle_beta   90.00
_cell.angle_gamma   90.00
#
_symmetry.space_group_name_H-M   'P 1'
#
loop_
_entity.id
_entity.type
_entity.pdbx_description
1 polymer ?
#
loop_
_entity_poly.entity_id
_entity_poly.type
_entity_poly.pdbx_seq_one_letter_code
_entity_poly.pdbx_strand_id
1 'polypeptide(L)'
;MTPVTVLVGFAGSFLAFSGLESISQLSPVMKLPRRMVGKVALFLVILTVGLTSPLLTILSTLLLPKEAADPVLSSQIISLLGGHWGGVFLQTEVAISASALLVFASNTAIIGSYHVFLALARMEFFPQFILKRNALRGTPHYSIALATIIPILVLLAVQGNITILGDMYAFGLLGAFSLTCLGMDIVRYRQRRYRRLQAKKSAANADSFARRQLSSTSGNTQNKTQETVHEHHIVEAGDKEAREEEQANPAERPEAEGRWTRSTLNFWLGMLTTLLVLIAWSTNLIAKPLATAFGGSVALVGMVIAFISYRLHRRKGRIPVVATGVEQDFPGAVLAVLADGNQTNEAIIQSALHTPEQKAVVFLYLGERTSKRKPELFKLVEPHLHDEQAKKDLGRANYLAREAKIACRFLYRHREPDAIYRVWQELHPQDIIIAEEQMPEVLRIHPKRRYEEATPGGQVTHLLNETVYD
;
A
#
# COMPACT_ATOMS: atom_id res chain seq x y z
N MET A 1 17.25 14.93 36.71
CA MET A 1 16.73 14.17 35.55
C MET A 1 17.81 13.18 35.12
N THR A 2 17.54 11.88 35.16
CA THR A 2 18.46 10.88 34.59
C THR A 2 18.25 10.80 33.06
N PRO A 3 19.24 10.38 32.26
CA PRO A 3 19.04 10.20 30.81
C PRO A 3 17.86 9.29 30.49
N VAL A 4 17.61 8.27 31.33
CA VAL A 4 16.47 7.35 31.21
C VAL A 4 15.14 8.09 31.40
N THR A 5 15.01 8.97 32.39
CA THR A 5 13.76 9.74 32.60
C THR A 5 13.42 10.64 31.41
N VAL A 6 14.43 11.22 30.76
CA VAL A 6 14.24 12.03 29.55
C VAL A 6 13.74 11.16 28.39
N LEU A 7 14.33 9.98 28.19
CA LEU A 7 13.90 9.04 27.15
C LEU A 7 12.48 8.50 27.39
N VAL A 8 12.12 8.21 28.65
CA VAL A 8 10.76 7.80 29.02
C VAL A 8 9.76 8.93 28.75
N GLY A 9 10.11 10.17 29.11
CA GLY A 9 9.29 11.35 28.80
C GLY A 9 9.11 11.58 27.30
N PHE A 10 10.20 11.45 26.53
CA PHE A 10 10.18 11.52 25.07
C PHE A 10 9.25 10.46 24.47
N ALA A 11 9.38 9.19 24.89
CA ALA A 11 8.50 8.11 24.45
C ALA A 11 7.03 8.37 24.81
N GLY A 12 6.75 8.94 25.99
CA GLY A 12 5.41 9.35 26.40
C GLY A 12 4.83 10.50 25.57
N SER A 13 5.65 11.48 25.18
CA SER A 13 5.19 12.64 24.40
C SER A 13 4.68 12.29 23.00
N PHE A 14 5.07 11.13 22.46
CA PHE A 14 4.57 10.67 21.15
C PHE A 14 3.05 10.49 21.12
N LEU A 15 2.41 10.28 22.29
CA LEU A 15 0.96 10.17 22.37
C LEU A 15 0.24 11.41 21.84
N ALA A 16 0.83 12.59 22.03
CA ALA A 16 0.27 13.85 21.56
C ALA A 16 0.19 13.93 20.02
N PHE A 17 1.01 13.16 19.31
CA PHE A 17 1.11 13.21 17.84
C PHE A 17 0.38 12.07 17.13
N SER A 18 -0.34 11.23 17.86
CA SER A 18 -1.04 10.08 17.29
C SER A 18 -2.05 10.44 16.20
N GLY A 19 -2.71 11.60 16.29
CA GLY A 19 -3.73 12.01 15.32
C GLY A 19 -3.21 12.23 13.90
N LEU A 20 -1.90 12.36 13.71
CA LEU A 20 -1.28 12.52 12.40
C LEU A 20 -1.44 11.27 11.52
N GLU A 21 -1.50 10.08 12.15
CA GLU A 21 -1.73 8.83 11.44
C GLU A 21 -3.13 8.79 10.83
N SER A 22 -4.16 9.18 11.59
CA SER A 22 -5.55 9.17 11.11
C SER A 22 -5.76 10.06 9.89
N ILE A 23 -5.05 11.20 9.81
CA ILE A 23 -5.06 12.06 8.62
C ILE A 23 -4.51 11.31 7.39
N SER A 24 -3.43 10.54 7.56
CA SER A 24 -2.85 9.75 6.47
C SER A 24 -3.77 8.61 6.00
N GLN A 25 -4.50 7.99 6.93
CA GLN A 25 -5.49 6.94 6.63
C GLN A 25 -6.69 7.49 5.84
N LEU A 26 -7.01 8.78 6.01
CA LEU A 26 -8.05 9.50 5.26
C LEU A 26 -7.62 9.92 3.84
N SER A 27 -6.34 9.81 3.50
CA SER A 27 -5.81 10.23 2.19
C SER A 27 -6.54 9.66 0.97
N PRO A 28 -7.08 8.42 0.96
CA PRO A 28 -7.85 7.90 -0.17
C PRO A 28 -9.16 8.66 -0.43
N VAL A 29 -9.73 9.27 0.62
CA VAL A 29 -11.04 9.95 0.58
C VAL A 29 -10.89 11.45 0.28
N MET A 30 -9.66 11.98 0.34
CA MET A 30 -9.37 13.37 0.03
C MET A 30 -9.59 13.67 -1.46
N LYS A 31 -10.22 14.81 -1.74
CA LYS A 31 -10.35 15.36 -3.09
C LYS A 31 -8.96 15.71 -3.65
N LEU A 32 -8.76 15.53 -4.95
CA LEU A 32 -7.55 15.94 -5.63
C LEU A 32 -7.41 17.48 -5.61
N PRO A 33 -6.20 18.04 -5.46
CA PRO A 33 -4.88 17.38 -5.38
C PRO A 33 -4.50 16.91 -3.96
N ARG A 34 -4.49 15.59 -3.73
CA ARG A 34 -4.31 14.95 -2.40
C ARG A 34 -2.99 15.33 -1.73
N ARG A 35 -1.90 15.36 -2.49
CA ARG A 35 -0.55 15.62 -1.97
C ARG A 35 -0.40 17.03 -1.39
N MET A 36 -0.97 18.03 -2.04
CA MET A 36 -0.87 19.42 -1.58
C MET A 36 -1.72 19.61 -0.32
N VAL A 37 -2.98 19.18 -0.38
CA VAL A 37 -3.92 19.30 0.74
C VAL A 37 -3.40 18.55 1.97
N GLY A 38 -2.96 17.30 1.80
CA GLY A 38 -2.40 16.51 2.89
C GLY A 38 -1.14 17.12 3.51
N LYS A 39 -0.23 17.69 2.69
CA LYS A 39 0.96 18.38 3.19
C LYS A 39 0.62 19.64 3.99
N VAL A 40 -0.29 20.47 3.47
CA VAL A 40 -0.70 21.71 4.14
C VAL A 40 -1.40 21.37 5.47
N ALA A 41 -2.32 20.41 5.47
CA ALA A 41 -3.00 19.96 6.67
C ALA A 41 -2.01 19.45 7.73
N LEU A 42 -1.10 18.56 7.34
CA LEU A 42 -0.08 18.02 8.25
C LEU A 42 0.85 19.12 8.78
N PHE A 43 1.28 20.05 7.92
CA PHE A 43 2.11 21.18 8.32
C PHE A 43 1.41 22.08 9.34
N LEU A 44 0.14 22.44 9.09
CA LEU A 44 -0.65 23.25 10.00
C LEU A 44 -0.81 22.57 11.36
N VAL A 45 -1.09 21.26 11.39
CA VAL A 45 -1.20 20.52 12.66
C VAL A 45 0.13 20.45 13.41
N ILE A 46 1.24 20.18 12.70
CA ILE A 46 2.57 20.17 13.33
C ILE A 46 2.92 21.55 13.89
N LEU A 47 2.62 22.62 13.16
CA LEU A 47 2.86 23.99 13.59
C LEU A 47 2.01 24.35 14.82
N THR A 48 0.72 24.04 14.81
CA THR A 48 -0.17 24.36 15.93
C THR A 48 0.18 23.55 17.17
N VAL A 49 0.37 22.23 17.06
CA VAL A 49 0.76 21.38 18.20
C VAL A 49 2.16 21.73 18.70
N GLY A 50 3.11 21.96 17.80
CA GLY A 50 4.49 22.32 18.13
C GLY A 50 4.61 23.67 18.84
N LEU A 51 3.68 24.60 18.60
CA LEU A 51 3.63 25.88 19.31
C LEU A 51 2.81 25.80 20.61
N THR A 52 1.61 25.23 20.54
CA THR A 52 0.65 25.26 21.66
C THR A 52 1.02 24.30 22.78
N SER A 53 1.52 23.10 22.49
CA SER A 53 1.83 22.11 23.53
C SER A 53 2.95 22.56 24.48
N PRO A 54 4.12 23.06 23.98
CA PRO A 54 5.16 23.57 24.87
C PRO A 54 4.70 24.80 25.64
N LEU A 55 3.98 25.73 24.98
CA LEU A 55 3.47 26.94 25.63
C LEU A 55 2.51 26.60 26.78
N LEU A 56 1.51 25.75 26.53
CA LEU A 56 0.58 25.31 27.56
C LEU A 56 1.26 24.51 28.66
N THR A 57 2.28 23.71 28.34
CA THR A 57 3.07 22.98 29.34
C THR A 57 3.83 23.94 30.26
N ILE A 58 4.49 24.96 29.69
CA ILE A 58 5.21 25.99 30.45
C ILE A 58 4.24 26.76 31.33
N LEU A 59 3.11 27.24 30.78
CA LEU A 59 2.12 27.98 31.55
C LEU A 59 1.53 27.13 32.68
N SER A 60 1.15 25.88 32.40
CA SER A 60 0.56 24.97 33.38
C SER A 60 1.53 24.63 34.51
N THR A 61 2.79 24.32 34.19
CA THR A 61 3.78 23.91 35.20
C THR A 61 4.31 25.08 36.04
N LEU A 62 4.38 26.30 35.47
CA LEU A 62 4.80 27.48 36.22
C LEU A 62 3.68 28.08 37.08
N LEU A 63 2.45 28.10 36.58
CA LEU A 63 1.33 28.74 37.28
C LEU A 63 0.64 27.79 38.27
N LEU A 64 0.58 26.49 37.98
CA LEU A 64 -0.09 25.48 38.80
C LEU A 64 0.88 24.34 39.20
N PRO A 65 1.99 24.61 39.92
CA PRO A 65 3.01 23.58 40.20
C PRO A 65 2.52 22.45 41.11
N LYS A 66 1.58 22.75 42.03
CA LYS A 66 0.98 21.73 42.92
C LYS A 66 0.08 20.77 42.13
N GLU A 67 -0.80 21.32 41.30
CA GLU A 67 -1.71 20.56 40.45
C GLU A 67 -0.97 19.76 39.38
N ALA A 68 0.14 20.29 38.86
CA ALA A 68 1.02 19.60 37.92
C ALA A 68 1.70 18.36 38.51
N ALA A 69 1.99 18.39 39.81
CA ALA A 69 2.63 17.28 40.52
C ALA A 69 1.63 16.19 40.94
N ASP A 70 0.33 16.51 41.00
CA ASP A 70 -0.72 15.58 41.39
C ASP A 70 -1.13 14.69 40.20
N PRO A 71 -1.11 13.34 40.34
CA PRO A 71 -1.43 12.41 39.25
C PRO A 71 -2.85 12.56 38.67
N VAL A 72 -3.81 13.00 39.48
CA VAL A 72 -5.21 13.16 39.07
C VAL A 72 -5.42 14.54 38.47
N LEU A 73 -4.95 15.58 39.14
CA LEU A 73 -5.18 16.97 38.73
C LEU A 73 -4.37 17.35 37.49
N SER A 74 -3.21 16.70 37.28
CA SER A 74 -2.39 16.86 36.07
C SER A 74 -3.16 16.50 34.78
N SER A 75 -4.09 15.53 34.85
CA SER A 75 -4.95 15.17 33.71
C SER A 75 -5.98 16.25 33.33
N GLN A 76 -6.29 17.15 34.26
CA GLN A 76 -7.26 18.24 34.10
C GLN A 76 -6.58 19.62 34.04
N ILE A 77 -5.25 19.65 33.94
CA ILE A 77 -4.46 20.85 34.22
C ILE A 77 -4.77 22.02 33.28
N ILE A 78 -5.19 21.74 32.04
CA ILE A 78 -5.59 22.78 31.08
C ILE A 78 -6.90 23.45 31.50
N SER A 79 -7.86 22.68 32.02
CA SER A 79 -9.11 23.22 32.56
C SER A 79 -8.85 24.00 33.85
N LEU A 80 -8.01 23.48 34.75
CA LEU A 80 -7.60 24.19 35.97
C LEU A 80 -6.87 25.50 35.67
N LEU A 81 -6.00 25.51 34.66
CA LEU A 81 -5.33 26.72 34.19
C LEU A 81 -6.34 27.76 33.67
N GLY A 82 -7.35 27.31 32.90
CA GLY A 82 -8.47 28.15 32.48
C GLY A 82 -9.28 28.69 33.67
N GLY A 83 -9.49 27.88 34.70
CA GLY A 83 -10.16 28.28 35.93
C GLY A 83 -9.42 29.33 36.74
N HIS A 84 -8.08 29.25 36.76
CA HIS A 84 -7.24 30.19 37.48
C HIS A 84 -7.41 31.64 36.98
N TRP A 85 -7.67 31.84 35.69
CA TRP A 85 -7.78 33.17 35.07
C TRP A 85 -9.21 33.56 34.68
N GLY A 86 -10.03 32.61 34.24
CA GLY A 86 -11.39 32.83 33.75
C GLY A 86 -12.48 32.31 34.70
N GLY A 87 -12.10 31.91 35.91
CA GLY A 87 -13.03 31.38 36.91
C GLY A 87 -13.73 30.09 36.47
N VAL A 88 -14.77 29.73 37.22
CA VAL A 88 -15.53 28.47 37.02
C VAL A 88 -16.11 28.37 35.62
N PHE A 89 -16.49 29.49 34.99
CA PHE A 89 -17.05 29.50 33.65
C PHE A 89 -16.05 28.98 32.61
N LEU A 90 -14.85 29.57 32.55
CA LEU A 90 -13.82 29.15 31.59
C LEU A 90 -13.30 27.75 31.90
N GLN A 91 -13.15 27.40 33.18
CA GLN A 91 -12.80 26.04 33.60
C GLN A 91 -13.78 25.01 33.03
N THR A 92 -15.07 25.26 33.20
CA THR A 92 -16.15 24.35 32.79
C THR A 92 -16.25 24.28 31.27
N GLU A 93 -16.13 25.40 30.57
CA GLU A 93 -16.13 25.44 29.11
C GLU A 93 -14.97 24.61 28.53
N VAL A 94 -13.75 24.79 29.04
CA VAL A 94 -12.57 24.03 28.63
C VAL A 94 -12.74 22.54 28.92
N ALA A 95 -13.32 22.18 30.06
CA ALA A 95 -13.60 20.78 30.39
C ALA A 95 -14.62 20.14 29.45
N ILE A 96 -15.70 20.86 29.11
CA ILE A 96 -16.74 20.38 28.20
C ILE A 96 -16.19 20.24 26.78
N SER A 97 -15.46 21.24 26.28
CA SER A 97 -14.87 21.22 24.94
C SER A 97 -13.81 20.12 24.81
N ALA A 98 -12.93 19.95 25.80
CA ALA A 98 -11.97 18.85 25.85
C ALA A 98 -12.66 17.48 25.87
N SER A 99 -13.73 17.33 26.66
CA SER A 99 -14.52 16.08 26.72
C SER A 99 -15.17 15.77 25.37
N ALA A 100 -15.76 16.77 24.71
CA ALA A 100 -16.35 16.62 23.37
C ALA A 100 -15.29 16.19 22.35
N LEU A 101 -14.10 16.79 22.38
CA LEU A 101 -12.98 16.41 21.51
C LEU A 101 -12.53 14.96 21.73
N LEU A 102 -12.50 14.47 22.98
CA LEU A 102 -12.17 13.07 23.29
C LEU A 102 -13.22 12.08 22.74
N VAL A 103 -14.51 12.45 22.76
CA VAL A 103 -15.58 11.64 22.14
C VAL A 103 -15.39 11.57 20.62
N PHE A 104 -15.08 12.69 19.97
CA PHE A 104 -14.78 12.72 18.53
C PHE A 104 -13.52 11.92 18.16
N ALA A 105 -12.47 12.03 18.97
CA ALA A 105 -11.24 11.24 18.81
C ALA A 105 -11.52 9.74 18.91
N SER A 106 -12.34 9.32 19.89
CA SER A 106 -12.76 7.93 20.07
C SER A 106 -13.53 7.40 18.87
N ASN A 107 -14.47 8.19 18.33
CA ASN A 107 -15.19 7.83 17.11
C ASN A 107 -14.24 7.67 15.90
N THR A 108 -13.28 8.58 15.77
CA THR A 108 -12.26 8.52 14.70
C THR A 108 -11.39 7.25 14.82
N ALA A 109 -10.99 6.89 16.03
CA ALA A 109 -10.21 5.68 16.30
C ALA A 109 -11.00 4.39 15.98
N ILE A 110 -12.31 4.35 16.29
CA ILE A 110 -13.18 3.22 15.92
C ILE A 110 -13.25 3.10 14.39
N ILE A 111 -13.40 4.22 13.68
CA ILE A 111 -13.44 4.23 12.21
C ILE A 111 -12.14 3.70 11.61
N GLY A 112 -10.99 4.19 12.08
CA GLY A 112 -9.68 3.70 11.64
C GLY A 112 -9.49 2.21 11.91
N SER A 113 -9.83 1.76 13.13
CA SER A 113 -9.65 0.37 13.55
C SER A 113 -10.44 -0.63 12.70
N TYR A 114 -11.73 -0.37 12.45
CA TYR A 114 -12.51 -1.30 11.63
C TYR A 114 -12.02 -1.33 10.17
N HIS A 115 -11.53 -0.21 9.63
CA HIS A 115 -10.96 -0.16 8.28
C HIS A 115 -9.69 -1.02 8.18
N VAL A 116 -8.84 -1.01 9.20
CA VAL A 116 -7.66 -1.89 9.29
C VAL A 116 -8.09 -3.36 9.35
N PHE A 117 -9.09 -3.72 10.16
CA PHE A 117 -9.60 -5.10 10.21
C PHE A 117 -10.16 -5.57 8.87
N LEU A 118 -10.90 -4.71 8.17
CA LEU A 118 -11.39 -5.02 6.82
C LEU A 118 -10.25 -5.19 5.82
N ALA A 119 -9.20 -4.36 5.90
CA ALA A 119 -8.04 -4.48 5.02
C ALA A 119 -7.29 -5.80 5.25
N LEU A 120 -7.02 -6.15 6.51
CA LEU A 120 -6.37 -7.42 6.87
C LEU A 120 -7.21 -8.64 6.46
N ALA A 121 -8.54 -8.58 6.62
CA ALA A 121 -9.43 -9.66 6.21
C ALA A 121 -9.49 -9.82 4.68
N ARG A 122 -9.44 -8.71 3.91
CA ARG A 122 -9.36 -8.77 2.43
C ARG A 122 -8.04 -9.37 1.94
N MET A 123 -6.96 -9.18 2.70
CA MET A 123 -5.66 -9.78 2.45
C MET A 123 -5.53 -11.20 3.05
N GLU A 124 -6.62 -11.80 3.52
CA GLU A 124 -6.68 -13.15 4.10
C GLU A 124 -5.84 -13.38 5.37
N PHE A 125 -5.35 -12.30 5.98
CA PHE A 125 -4.63 -12.31 7.27
C PHE A 125 -5.57 -12.17 8.47
N PHE A 126 -6.89 -12.11 8.25
CA PHE A 126 -7.88 -11.99 9.31
C PHE A 126 -9.17 -12.76 8.93
N PRO A 127 -9.99 -13.20 9.90
CA PRO A 127 -11.16 -14.03 9.61
C PRO A 127 -12.18 -13.36 8.67
N GLN A 128 -12.64 -14.10 7.65
CA GLN A 128 -13.52 -13.56 6.59
C GLN A 128 -14.90 -13.10 7.09
N PHE A 129 -15.41 -13.62 8.23
CA PHE A 129 -16.72 -13.21 8.77
C PHE A 129 -16.78 -11.70 9.09
N ILE A 130 -15.63 -11.08 9.30
CA ILE A 130 -15.48 -9.65 9.62
C ILE A 130 -15.84 -8.77 8.42
N LEU A 131 -15.72 -9.30 7.20
CA LEU A 131 -16.15 -8.65 5.96
C LEU A 131 -17.68 -8.65 5.78
N LYS A 132 -18.43 -9.45 6.56
CA LYS A 132 -19.87 -9.58 6.39
C LYS A 132 -20.57 -8.26 6.70
N ARG A 133 -21.32 -7.76 5.71
CA ARG A 133 -22.08 -6.52 5.79
C ARG A 133 -23.53 -6.81 6.12
N ASN A 134 -24.16 -5.93 6.89
CA ASN A 134 -25.59 -6.00 7.14
C ASN A 134 -26.37 -5.59 5.87
N ALA A 135 -27.45 -6.30 5.56
CA ALA A 135 -28.28 -6.05 4.37
C ALA A 135 -29.00 -4.70 4.43
N LEU A 136 -29.38 -4.22 5.61
CA LEU A 136 -30.18 -2.99 5.76
C LEU A 136 -29.36 -1.70 5.55
N ARG A 137 -28.13 -1.65 6.06
CA ARG A 137 -27.29 -0.42 6.08
C ARG A 137 -25.97 -0.56 5.32
N GLY A 138 -25.65 -1.74 4.81
CA GLY A 138 -24.37 -2.01 4.14
C GLY A 138 -23.14 -1.91 5.06
N THR A 139 -23.33 -1.79 6.39
CA THR A 139 -22.25 -1.58 7.35
C THR A 139 -21.59 -2.88 7.83
N PRO A 140 -20.26 -2.88 8.06
CA PRO A 140 -19.51 -4.04 8.55
C PRO A 140 -19.66 -4.18 10.07
N HIS A 141 -20.86 -4.55 10.52
CA HIS A 141 -21.23 -4.60 11.95
C HIS A 141 -20.28 -5.46 12.82
N TYR A 142 -19.77 -6.60 12.34
CA TYR A 142 -18.80 -7.39 13.10
C TYR A 142 -17.44 -6.68 13.27
N SER A 143 -16.98 -5.95 12.24
CA SER A 143 -15.75 -5.17 12.35
C SER A 143 -15.89 -4.02 13.35
N ILE A 144 -17.04 -3.34 13.32
CA ILE A 144 -17.36 -2.24 14.24
C ILE A 144 -17.49 -2.78 15.67
N ALA A 145 -18.21 -3.88 15.86
CA ALA A 145 -18.36 -4.51 17.17
C ALA A 145 -17.00 -4.90 17.77
N LEU A 146 -16.09 -5.46 16.95
CA LEU A 146 -14.74 -5.81 17.40
C LEU A 146 -13.92 -4.55 17.77
N ALA A 147 -14.01 -3.49 16.95
CA ALA A 147 -13.36 -2.20 17.21
C ALA A 147 -13.89 -1.47 18.46
N THR A 148 -15.08 -1.82 18.95
CA THR A 148 -15.68 -1.22 20.16
C THR A 148 -15.52 -2.11 21.39
N ILE A 149 -15.79 -3.41 21.27
CA ILE A 149 -15.79 -4.36 22.38
C ILE A 149 -14.37 -4.56 22.91
N ILE A 150 -13.35 -4.69 22.04
CA ILE A 150 -11.98 -4.91 22.51
C ILE A 150 -11.48 -3.74 23.38
N PRO A 151 -11.57 -2.46 22.95
CA PRO A 151 -11.21 -1.34 23.83
C PRO A 151 -12.01 -1.29 25.14
N ILE A 152 -13.30 -1.64 25.12
CA ILE A 152 -14.11 -1.71 26.35
C ILE A 152 -13.58 -2.78 27.31
N LEU A 153 -13.26 -3.98 26.80
CA LEU A 153 -12.67 -5.04 27.62
C LEU A 153 -11.33 -4.63 28.22
N VAL A 154 -10.49 -3.92 27.45
CA VAL A 154 -9.22 -3.38 27.93
C VAL A 154 -9.45 -2.32 29.03
N LEU A 155 -10.41 -1.42 28.83
CA LEU A 155 -10.76 -0.40 29.82
C LEU A 155 -11.21 -1.02 31.15
N LEU A 156 -12.04 -2.07 31.08
CA LEU A 156 -12.48 -2.82 32.26
C LEU A 156 -11.31 -3.56 32.93
N ALA A 157 -10.42 -4.18 32.15
CA ALA A 157 -9.26 -4.89 32.67
C ALA A 157 -8.27 -3.97 33.41
N VAL A 158 -8.12 -2.74 32.94
CA VAL A 158 -7.23 -1.72 33.54
C VAL A 158 -7.93 -0.91 34.64
N GLN A 159 -9.21 -1.21 34.94
CA GLN A 159 -10.02 -0.52 35.97
C GLN A 159 -10.06 1.01 35.79
N GLY A 160 -9.98 1.49 34.54
CA GLY A 160 -9.96 2.92 34.24
C GLY A 160 -8.64 3.64 34.58
N ASN A 161 -7.54 2.94 34.87
CA ASN A 161 -6.24 3.58 35.10
C ASN A 161 -5.67 4.18 33.80
N ILE A 162 -5.79 5.50 33.65
CA ILE A 162 -5.36 6.24 32.46
C ILE A 162 -3.85 6.20 32.23
N THR A 163 -3.03 6.06 33.28
CA THR A 163 -1.57 5.97 33.15
C THR A 163 -1.17 4.66 32.48
N ILE A 164 -1.69 3.54 32.99
CA ILE A 164 -1.44 2.21 32.41
C ILE A 164 -2.00 2.16 30.97
N LEU A 165 -3.19 2.70 30.75
CA LEU A 165 -3.80 2.74 29.42
C LEU A 165 -2.97 3.56 28.43
N GLY A 166 -2.47 4.73 28.86
CA GLY A 166 -1.56 5.57 28.07
C GLY A 166 -0.24 4.85 27.74
N ASP A 167 0.31 4.10 28.70
CA ASP A 167 1.54 3.33 28.51
C ASP A 167 1.36 2.21 27.46
N MET A 168 0.25 1.47 27.56
CA MET A 168 -0.13 0.44 26.58
C MET A 168 -0.37 1.02 25.19
N TYR A 169 -1.01 2.18 25.13
CA TYR A 169 -1.25 2.90 23.88
C TYR A 169 0.07 3.36 23.23
N ALA A 170 0.96 3.95 24.02
CA ALA A 170 2.28 4.39 23.56
C ALA A 170 3.11 3.23 23.03
N PHE A 171 3.06 2.08 23.70
CA PHE A 171 3.72 0.85 23.24
C PHE A 171 3.22 0.44 21.85
N GLY A 172 1.90 0.34 21.66
CA GLY A 172 1.30 -0.09 20.40
C GLY A 172 1.62 0.87 19.25
N LEU A 173 1.45 2.17 19.49
CA LEU A 173 1.70 3.23 18.50
C LEU A 173 3.18 3.28 18.09
N LEU A 174 4.11 3.31 19.04
CA LEU A 174 5.54 3.35 18.74
C LEU A 174 6.01 2.08 18.04
N GLY A 175 5.44 0.92 18.39
CA GLY A 175 5.71 -0.34 17.69
C GLY A 175 5.24 -0.30 16.22
N ALA A 176 4.01 0.15 15.98
CA ALA A 176 3.46 0.30 14.63
C ALA A 176 4.27 1.29 13.78
N PHE A 177 4.66 2.44 14.34
CA PHE A 177 5.53 3.39 13.65
C PHE A 177 6.93 2.85 13.41
N SER A 178 7.51 2.11 14.36
CA SER A 178 8.81 1.47 14.17
C SER A 178 8.81 0.55 12.94
N LEU A 179 7.79 -0.30 12.82
CA LEU A 179 7.61 -1.20 11.67
C LEU A 179 7.37 -0.44 10.37
N THR A 180 6.56 0.63 10.42
CA THR A 180 6.26 1.47 9.25
C THR A 180 7.50 2.21 8.75
N CYS A 181 8.25 2.83 9.66
CA CYS A 181 9.51 3.53 9.37
C CYS A 181 10.55 2.57 8.78
N LEU A 182 10.76 1.40 9.40
CA LEU A 182 11.63 0.36 8.87
C LEU A 182 11.20 -0.11 7.47
N GLY A 183 9.91 -0.39 7.27
CA GLY A 183 9.38 -0.78 5.96
C GLY A 183 9.63 0.27 4.89
N MET A 184 9.40 1.54 5.20
CA MET A 184 9.65 2.66 4.29
C MET A 184 11.14 2.83 3.96
N ASP A 185 12.03 2.66 4.94
CA ASP A 185 13.48 2.74 4.71
C ASP A 185 13.98 1.58 3.83
N ILE A 186 13.47 0.37 4.04
CA ILE A 186 13.75 -0.79 3.17
C ILE A 186 13.30 -0.49 1.73
N VAL A 187 12.08 0.04 1.55
CA VAL A 187 11.56 0.40 0.22
C VAL A 187 12.42 1.48 -0.42
N ARG A 188 12.76 2.55 0.31
CA ARG A 188 13.64 3.63 -0.18
C ARG A 188 15.02 3.12 -0.57
N TYR A 189 15.58 2.21 0.22
CA TYR A 189 16.86 1.57 -0.09
C TYR A 189 16.78 0.73 -1.38
N ARG A 190 15.73 -0.09 -1.53
CA ARG A 190 15.48 -0.89 -2.73
C ARG A 190 15.31 -0.02 -3.98
N GLN A 191 14.52 1.05 -3.89
CA GLN A 191 14.34 2.02 -4.97
C GLN A 191 15.65 2.74 -5.34
N ARG A 192 16.49 3.09 -4.36
CA ARG A 192 17.83 3.65 -4.63
C ARG A 192 18.74 2.67 -5.36
N ARG A 193 18.75 1.40 -4.93
CA ARG A 193 19.53 0.35 -5.59
C ARG A 193 19.09 0.17 -7.03
N TYR A 194 17.78 0.11 -7.27
CA TYR A 194 17.21 -0.01 -8.61
C TYR A 194 17.60 1.17 -9.52
N ARG A 195 17.48 2.41 -9.04
CA ARG A 195 17.93 3.61 -9.79
C ARG A 195 19.42 3.57 -10.16
N ARG A 196 20.27 3.09 -9.26
CA ARG A 196 21.71 2.93 -9.55
C ARG A 196 21.96 1.88 -10.63
N LEU A 197 21.17 0.81 -10.69
CA LEU A 197 21.27 -0.20 -11.72
C LEU A 197 20.79 0.33 -13.08
N GLN A 198 19.65 1.05 -13.11
CA GLN A 198 19.18 1.70 -14.34
C GLN A 198 20.18 2.73 -14.87
N ALA A 199 20.73 3.59 -14.01
CA ALA A 199 21.75 4.56 -14.42
C ALA A 199 22.99 3.88 -15.02
N LYS A 200 23.41 2.74 -14.48
CA LYS A 200 24.50 1.93 -15.04
C LYS A 200 24.13 1.31 -16.40
N LYS A 201 22.91 0.78 -16.56
CA LYS A 201 22.41 0.20 -17.82
C LYS A 201 22.28 1.27 -18.91
N SER A 202 21.76 2.45 -18.57
CA SER A 202 21.70 3.60 -19.49
C SER A 202 23.09 4.10 -19.89
N ALA A 203 24.04 4.16 -18.96
CA ALA A 203 25.42 4.51 -19.27
C ALA A 203 26.09 3.45 -20.17
N ALA A 204 25.91 2.16 -19.89
CA ALA A 204 26.42 1.08 -20.74
C ALA A 204 25.80 1.09 -22.15
N ASN A 205 24.48 1.37 -22.25
CA ASN A 205 23.81 1.53 -23.53
C ASN A 205 24.35 2.76 -24.27
N ALA A 206 24.50 3.92 -23.61
CA ALA A 206 25.08 5.11 -24.22
C ALA A 206 26.50 4.87 -24.74
N ASP A 207 27.35 4.18 -23.97
CA ASP A 207 28.69 3.79 -24.39
C ASP A 207 28.66 2.83 -25.60
N SER A 208 27.71 1.89 -25.64
CA SER A 208 27.55 0.99 -26.78
C SER A 208 27.04 1.68 -28.05
N PHE A 209 26.14 2.66 -27.91
CA PHE A 209 25.67 3.51 -29.00
C PHE A 209 26.78 4.42 -29.53
N ALA A 210 27.55 5.05 -28.64
CA ALA A 210 28.72 5.84 -29.03
C ALA A 210 29.75 4.98 -29.77
N ARG A 211 30.01 3.75 -29.29
CA ARG A 211 30.91 2.79 -29.94
C ARG A 211 30.40 2.35 -31.31
N ARG A 212 29.08 2.16 -31.48
CA ARG A 212 28.45 1.90 -32.79
C ARG A 212 28.54 3.07 -33.76
N GLN A 213 28.30 4.30 -33.30
CA GLN A 213 28.43 5.51 -34.13
C GLN A 213 29.88 5.73 -34.58
N LEU A 214 30.87 5.49 -33.71
CA LEU A 214 32.28 5.52 -34.09
C LEU A 214 32.63 4.46 -35.15
N SER A 215 32.04 3.26 -35.07
CA SER A 215 32.22 2.23 -36.12
C SER A 215 31.48 2.51 -37.42
N SER A 216 30.33 3.20 -37.39
CA SER A 216 29.58 3.57 -38.61
C SER A 216 30.13 4.81 -39.31
N THR A 217 30.98 5.61 -38.64
CA THR A 217 31.64 6.78 -39.25
C THR A 217 32.87 6.39 -40.08
N SER A 218 33.36 5.14 -39.98
CA SER A 218 34.47 4.61 -40.79
C SER A 218 34.05 3.72 -41.96
N GLY A 219 32.75 3.64 -42.30
CA GLY A 219 32.29 2.87 -43.45
C GLY A 219 30.99 3.41 -44.04
N ASN A 220 31.04 3.80 -45.31
CA ASN A 220 29.95 4.17 -46.21
C ASN A 220 29.36 5.59 -46.13
N THR A 221 30.03 6.48 -46.87
CA THR A 221 29.44 7.60 -47.58
C THR A 221 28.64 7.10 -48.79
N GLN A 222 27.43 6.56 -48.61
CA GLN A 222 26.43 6.44 -49.70
C GLN A 222 25.05 6.05 -49.14
N ASN A 223 24.01 6.64 -49.73
CA ASN A 223 22.57 6.55 -49.41
C ASN A 223 22.04 7.48 -48.32
N LYS A 224 21.92 8.76 -48.68
CA LYS A 224 21.14 9.77 -47.96
C LYS A 224 19.93 10.16 -48.80
N THR A 225 18.99 9.22 -49.01
CA THR A 225 17.73 9.54 -49.73
C THR A 225 16.53 8.64 -49.39
N GLN A 226 16.48 8.02 -48.19
CA GLN A 226 15.32 7.18 -47.81
C GLN A 226 14.86 7.29 -46.35
N GLU A 227 15.34 8.27 -45.56
CA GLU A 227 14.94 8.42 -44.15
C GLU A 227 13.81 9.42 -43.89
N THR A 228 13.28 10.11 -44.90
CA THR A 228 12.25 11.15 -44.70
C THR A 228 10.81 10.63 -44.60
N VAL A 229 10.56 9.32 -44.76
CA VAL A 229 9.20 8.74 -44.65
C VAL A 229 8.94 8.08 -43.28
N HIS A 230 9.98 7.66 -42.54
CA HIS A 230 9.82 7.05 -41.22
C HIS A 230 9.67 8.06 -40.07
N GLU A 231 10.13 9.31 -40.27
CA GLU A 231 10.01 10.36 -39.24
C GLU A 231 8.57 10.86 -39.08
N HIS A 232 7.76 10.87 -40.14
CA HIS A 232 6.37 11.35 -40.08
C HIS A 232 5.41 10.38 -39.37
N HIS A 233 5.69 9.07 -39.37
CA HIS A 233 4.84 8.09 -38.69
C HIS A 233 5.12 7.97 -37.18
N ILE A 234 6.33 8.35 -36.72
CA ILE A 234 6.68 8.33 -35.29
C ILE A 234 6.06 9.53 -34.55
N VAL A 235 5.92 10.68 -35.23
CA VAL A 235 5.32 11.89 -34.64
C VAL A 235 3.79 11.75 -34.50
N GLU A 236 3.09 11.15 -35.47
CA GLU A 236 1.64 10.92 -35.37
C GLU A 236 1.26 9.81 -34.36
N ALA A 237 2.14 8.83 -34.12
CA ALA A 237 1.94 7.80 -33.09
C ALA A 237 2.18 8.37 -31.69
N GLY A 238 3.21 9.20 -31.51
CA GLY A 238 3.49 9.91 -30.26
C GLY A 238 2.40 10.91 -29.87
N ASP A 239 1.78 11.59 -30.83
CA ASP A 239 0.66 12.51 -30.57
C ASP A 239 -0.65 11.78 -30.21
N LYS A 240 -0.83 10.52 -30.63
CA LYS A 240 -1.96 9.67 -30.22
C LYS A 240 -1.73 9.05 -28.84
N GLU A 241 -0.51 8.60 -28.53
CA GLU A 241 -0.13 8.14 -27.19
C GLU A 241 -0.21 9.29 -26.16
N ALA A 242 0.20 10.51 -26.53
CA ALA A 242 0.05 11.69 -25.69
C ALA A 242 -1.43 12.06 -25.41
N ARG A 243 -2.31 11.89 -26.42
CA ARG A 243 -3.77 12.13 -26.28
C ARG A 243 -4.51 11.02 -25.53
N GLU A 244 -4.06 9.77 -25.62
CA GLU A 244 -4.61 8.66 -24.84
C GLU A 244 -4.13 8.67 -23.39
N GLU A 245 -2.88 9.08 -23.13
CA GLU A 245 -2.44 9.39 -21.77
C GLU A 245 -3.31 10.49 -21.15
N GLU A 246 -3.66 11.53 -21.91
CA GLU A 246 -4.51 12.66 -21.48
C GLU A 246 -5.93 12.24 -21.03
N GLN A 247 -6.40 11.06 -21.46
CA GLN A 247 -7.67 10.46 -21.01
C GLN A 247 -7.54 9.50 -19.83
N ALA A 248 -6.33 9.16 -19.38
CA ALA A 248 -6.14 8.40 -18.15
C ALA A 248 -6.56 9.26 -16.95
N ASN A 249 -7.41 8.70 -16.08
CA ASN A 249 -7.84 9.34 -14.85
C ASN A 249 -6.61 9.88 -14.10
N PRO A 250 -6.53 11.19 -13.74
CA PRO A 250 -5.34 11.77 -13.11
C PRO A 250 -4.94 11.10 -11.78
N ALA A 251 -5.78 10.22 -11.22
CA ALA A 251 -5.47 9.38 -10.08
C ALA A 251 -4.64 8.11 -10.39
N GLU A 252 -4.50 7.71 -11.67
CA GLU A 252 -3.85 6.45 -12.09
C GLU A 252 -2.42 6.64 -12.62
N ARG A 253 -2.00 7.86 -12.92
CA ARG A 253 -0.60 8.13 -13.30
C ARG A 253 0.27 8.10 -12.04
N PRO A 254 1.31 7.25 -11.96
CA PRO A 254 2.29 7.35 -10.88
C PRO A 254 2.98 8.72 -10.97
N GLU A 255 2.60 9.65 -10.09
CA GLU A 255 3.09 11.03 -10.08
C GLU A 255 4.63 11.06 -9.99
N ALA A 256 5.28 11.83 -10.87
CA ALA A 256 6.74 11.90 -10.97
C ALA A 256 7.42 12.25 -9.63
N GLU A 257 8.38 11.43 -9.22
CA GLU A 257 9.18 11.64 -8.00
C GLU A 257 9.91 12.99 -8.04
N GLY A 258 9.65 13.88 -7.07
CA GLY A 258 10.29 15.20 -6.99
C GLY A 258 11.77 15.15 -6.59
N ARG A 259 12.53 16.21 -6.92
CA ARG A 259 13.98 16.32 -6.59
C ARG A 259 14.30 16.07 -5.11
N TRP A 260 13.43 16.50 -4.19
CA TRP A 260 13.61 16.28 -2.75
C TRP A 260 13.59 14.80 -2.35
N THR A 261 12.66 14.00 -2.90
CA THR A 261 12.53 12.58 -2.55
C THR A 261 13.72 11.75 -3.06
N ARG A 262 14.43 12.24 -4.07
CA ARG A 262 15.66 11.63 -4.60
C ARG A 262 16.91 12.00 -3.80
N SER A 263 16.88 13.06 -2.99
CA SER A 263 18.05 13.58 -2.28
C SER A 263 18.63 12.62 -1.24
N THR A 264 19.96 12.55 -1.12
CA THR A 264 20.69 11.79 -0.09
C THR A 264 20.30 12.21 1.32
N LEU A 265 20.13 13.51 1.54
CA LEU A 265 19.71 14.12 2.80
C LEU A 265 18.36 13.60 3.28
N ASN A 266 17.34 13.57 2.43
CA ASN A 266 16.01 13.10 2.82
C ASN A 266 15.99 11.61 3.25
N PHE A 267 16.91 10.81 2.73
CA PHE A 267 17.04 9.41 3.17
C PHE A 267 17.74 9.28 4.51
N TRP A 268 18.80 10.05 4.75
CA TRP A 268 19.44 10.08 6.07
C TRP A 268 18.50 10.65 7.13
N LEU A 269 17.67 11.63 6.77
CA LEU A 269 16.58 12.10 7.62
C LEU A 269 15.59 10.98 7.93
N GLY A 270 15.21 10.17 6.94
CA GLY A 270 14.40 8.96 7.14
C GLY A 270 15.02 7.98 8.13
N MET A 271 16.27 7.58 7.88
CA MET A 271 17.00 6.67 8.77
C MET A 271 17.11 7.21 10.20
N LEU A 272 17.34 8.52 10.36
CA LEU A 272 17.37 9.18 11.67
C LEU A 272 16.00 9.11 12.37
N THR A 273 14.91 9.37 11.65
CA THR A 273 13.56 9.25 12.23
C THR A 273 13.28 7.82 12.69
N THR A 274 13.67 6.82 11.91
CA THR A 274 13.54 5.40 12.28
C THR A 274 14.34 5.06 13.53
N LEU A 275 15.57 5.55 13.63
CA LEU A 275 16.41 5.37 14.82
C LEU A 275 15.76 5.98 16.07
N LEU A 276 15.25 7.22 15.98
CA LEU A 276 14.60 7.89 17.11
C LEU A 276 13.36 7.14 17.60
N VAL A 277 12.51 6.69 16.68
CA VAL A 277 11.29 5.94 17.01
C VAL A 277 11.66 4.58 17.62
N LEU A 278 12.66 3.89 17.07
CA LEU A 278 13.14 2.62 17.62
C LEU A 278 13.73 2.77 19.03
N ILE A 279 14.48 3.84 19.28
CA ILE A 279 15.01 4.14 20.63
C ILE A 279 13.85 4.40 21.60
N ALA A 280 12.85 5.18 21.20
CA ALA A 280 11.67 5.45 22.04
C ALA A 280 10.90 4.15 22.34
N TRP A 281 10.67 3.31 21.34
CA TRP A 281 9.99 2.03 21.51
C TRP A 281 10.78 1.05 22.39
N SER A 282 12.10 0.95 22.17
CA SER A 282 13.00 0.12 22.97
C SER A 282 13.09 0.57 24.43
N THR A 283 13.05 1.88 24.68
CA THR A 283 12.98 2.43 26.03
C THR A 283 11.68 1.98 26.72
N ASN A 284 10.55 2.03 26.00
CA ASN A 284 9.24 1.62 26.52
C ASN A 284 9.19 0.11 26.83
N LEU A 285 9.86 -0.72 26.02
CA LEU A 285 9.97 -2.17 26.21
C LEU A 285 10.59 -2.54 27.57
N ILE A 286 11.53 -1.73 28.05
CA ILE A 286 12.26 -2.00 29.30
C ILE A 286 11.62 -1.23 30.48
N ALA A 287 11.29 0.04 30.27
CA ALA A 287 10.80 0.91 31.33
C ALA A 287 9.36 0.58 31.78
N LYS A 288 8.55 -0.05 30.90
CA LYS A 288 7.12 -0.29 31.15
C LYS A 288 6.76 -1.76 30.95
N PRO A 289 6.99 -2.62 31.96
CA PRO A 289 6.81 -4.07 31.84
C PRO A 289 5.35 -4.47 31.61
N LEU A 290 4.39 -3.77 32.22
CA LEU A 290 2.95 -4.02 32.02
C LEU A 290 2.52 -3.74 30.57
N ALA A 291 2.95 -2.60 30.01
CA ALA A 291 2.67 -2.25 28.63
C ALA A 291 3.30 -3.25 27.65
N THR A 292 4.52 -3.72 27.97
CA THR A 292 5.23 -4.73 27.18
C THR A 292 4.56 -6.09 27.22
N ALA A 293 4.15 -6.56 28.40
CA ALA A 293 3.42 -7.82 28.56
C ALA A 293 2.09 -7.77 27.80
N PHE A 294 1.32 -6.68 27.99
CA PHE A 294 0.07 -6.47 27.27
C PHE A 294 0.28 -6.42 25.75
N GLY A 295 1.10 -5.49 25.26
CA GLY A 295 1.29 -5.29 23.84
C GLY A 295 1.93 -6.49 23.15
N GLY A 296 2.87 -7.17 23.82
CA GLY A 296 3.44 -8.43 23.36
C GLY A 296 2.40 -9.55 23.25
N SER A 297 1.51 -9.68 24.24
CA SER A 297 0.43 -10.67 24.20
C SER A 297 -0.58 -10.39 23.07
N VAL A 298 -0.99 -9.13 22.88
CA VAL A 298 -1.92 -8.73 21.81
C VAL A 298 -1.28 -8.95 20.44
N ALA A 299 0.00 -8.59 20.28
CA ALA A 299 0.74 -8.84 19.03
C ALA A 299 0.87 -10.34 18.74
N LEU A 300 1.15 -11.16 19.76
CA LEU A 300 1.23 -12.62 19.62
C LEU A 300 -0.12 -13.20 19.19
N VAL A 301 -1.21 -12.83 19.87
CA VAL A 301 -2.57 -13.27 19.52
C VAL A 301 -2.93 -12.85 18.08
N GLY A 302 -2.64 -11.61 17.71
CA GLY A 302 -2.83 -11.11 16.34
C GLY A 302 -2.04 -11.92 15.30
N MET A 303 -0.78 -12.22 15.59
CA MET A 303 0.09 -13.03 14.73
C MET A 303 -0.40 -14.47 14.61
N VAL A 304 -0.89 -15.06 15.71
CA VAL A 304 -1.49 -16.41 15.71
C VAL A 304 -2.76 -16.43 14.86
N ILE A 305 -3.66 -15.45 15.03
CA ILE A 305 -4.86 -15.32 14.20
C ILE A 305 -4.48 -15.17 12.72
N ALA A 306 -3.49 -14.32 12.42
CA ALA A 306 -3.01 -14.13 11.06
C ALA A 306 -2.40 -15.40 10.47
N PHE A 307 -1.58 -16.11 11.23
CA PHE A 307 -0.96 -17.37 10.80
C PHE A 307 -1.98 -18.47 10.57
N ILE A 308 -2.95 -18.65 11.49
CA ILE A 308 -4.04 -19.63 11.36
C ILE A 308 -4.90 -19.27 10.15
N SER A 309 -5.32 -18.01 10.03
CA SER A 309 -6.10 -17.53 8.89
C SER A 309 -5.35 -17.78 7.58
N TYR A 310 -4.10 -17.37 7.49
CA TYR A 310 -3.26 -17.58 6.32
C TYR A 310 -3.11 -19.07 5.98
N ARG A 311 -2.88 -19.94 6.97
CA ARG A 311 -2.73 -21.39 6.75
C ARG A 311 -4.04 -22.03 6.28
N LEU A 312 -5.18 -21.60 6.82
CA LEU A 312 -6.51 -22.07 6.39
C LEU A 312 -6.84 -21.62 4.96
N HIS A 313 -6.53 -20.38 4.59
CA HIS A 313 -6.76 -19.88 3.23
C HIS A 313 -5.80 -20.52 2.22
N ARG A 314 -4.53 -20.70 2.60
CA ARG A 314 -3.53 -21.43 1.79
C ARG A 314 -3.98 -22.86 1.48
N ARG A 315 -4.58 -23.58 2.45
CA ARG A 315 -5.17 -24.91 2.20
C ARG A 315 -6.35 -24.89 1.23
N LYS A 316 -7.05 -23.76 1.12
CA LYS A 316 -8.16 -23.56 0.18
C LYS A 316 -7.70 -23.01 -1.19
N GLY A 317 -6.39 -22.96 -1.45
CA GLY A 317 -5.84 -22.44 -2.70
C GLY A 317 -5.97 -20.92 -2.88
N ARG A 318 -6.32 -20.19 -1.81
CA ARG A 318 -6.39 -18.73 -1.82
C ARG A 318 -5.11 -18.19 -1.19
N ILE A 319 -4.27 -17.58 -2.02
CA ILE A 319 -3.10 -16.84 -1.56
C ILE A 319 -3.35 -15.38 -1.96
N PRO A 320 -3.18 -14.41 -1.05
CA PRO A 320 -3.30 -13.01 -1.42
C PRO A 320 -2.28 -12.68 -2.51
N VAL A 321 -2.78 -12.30 -3.68
CA VAL A 321 -1.98 -11.80 -4.78
C VAL A 321 -2.06 -10.29 -4.76
N VAL A 322 -0.92 -9.64 -4.57
CA VAL A 322 -0.80 -8.19 -4.82
C VAL A 322 -0.64 -8.04 -6.32
N ALA A 323 -1.66 -7.52 -7.00
CA ALA A 323 -1.55 -7.16 -8.41
C ALA A 323 -0.51 -6.03 -8.52
N THR A 324 0.66 -6.36 -9.06
CA THR A 324 1.74 -5.39 -9.28
C THR A 324 1.63 -4.85 -10.69
N GLY A 325 1.82 -3.54 -10.87
CA GLY A 325 2.03 -2.96 -12.22
C GLY A 325 3.23 -3.59 -12.92
N VAL A 326 3.26 -3.52 -14.25
CA VAL A 326 4.37 -4.02 -15.05
C VAL A 326 5.62 -3.19 -14.74
N GLU A 327 6.54 -3.76 -13.97
CA GLU A 327 7.91 -3.25 -13.87
C GLU A 327 8.64 -3.66 -15.15
N GLN A 328 9.13 -2.69 -15.92
CA GLN A 328 9.75 -2.83 -17.25
C GLN A 328 10.89 -3.87 -17.36
N ASP A 329 11.44 -4.38 -16.25
CA ASP A 329 12.57 -5.33 -16.23
C ASP A 329 12.15 -6.78 -15.85
N PHE A 330 10.89 -7.20 -15.99
CA PHE A 330 10.55 -8.64 -15.86
C PHE A 330 10.86 -9.41 -17.14
N PRO A 331 11.58 -10.54 -17.09
CA PRO A 331 11.69 -11.47 -18.21
C PRO A 331 10.38 -12.27 -18.34
N GLY A 332 9.26 -11.61 -18.63
CA GLY A 332 7.95 -12.26 -18.76
C GLY A 332 7.84 -13.00 -20.08
N ALA A 333 8.49 -14.16 -20.19
CA ALA A 333 8.54 -14.89 -21.44
C ALA A 333 7.20 -15.57 -21.78
N VAL A 334 6.34 -15.82 -20.79
CA VAL A 334 4.98 -16.34 -21.00
C VAL A 334 3.95 -15.36 -20.43
N LEU A 335 2.94 -15.00 -21.23
CA LEU A 335 1.79 -14.18 -20.83
C LEU A 335 0.53 -15.05 -20.81
N ALA A 336 0.03 -15.37 -19.62
CA ALA A 336 -1.19 -16.16 -19.44
C ALA A 336 -2.38 -15.23 -19.14
N VAL A 337 -3.39 -15.23 -20.02
CA VAL A 337 -4.55 -14.34 -19.91
C VAL A 337 -5.73 -15.08 -19.29
N LEU A 338 -6.20 -14.59 -18.16
CA LEU A 338 -7.37 -15.08 -17.42
C LEU A 338 -8.50 -14.07 -17.55
N ALA A 339 -9.75 -14.54 -17.63
CA ALA A 339 -10.92 -13.65 -17.69
C ALA A 339 -11.99 -14.04 -16.69
N ASP A 340 -12.79 -13.07 -16.27
CA ASP A 340 -13.90 -13.30 -15.37
C ASP A 340 -14.90 -14.33 -15.92
N GLY A 341 -15.31 -15.27 -15.06
CA GLY A 341 -16.27 -16.32 -15.39
C GLY A 341 -15.81 -17.39 -16.39
N ASN A 342 -14.56 -17.35 -16.87
CA ASN A 342 -14.10 -18.30 -17.88
C ASN A 342 -13.72 -19.66 -17.27
N GLN A 343 -14.35 -20.73 -17.76
CA GLN A 343 -14.12 -22.11 -17.30
C GLN A 343 -12.72 -22.63 -17.66
N THR A 344 -12.07 -22.06 -18.69
CA THR A 344 -10.72 -22.46 -19.12
C THR A 344 -9.60 -21.81 -18.29
N ASN A 345 -9.90 -20.98 -17.29
CA ASN A 345 -8.87 -20.32 -16.48
C ASN A 345 -7.92 -21.33 -15.81
N GLU A 346 -8.43 -22.44 -15.27
CA GLU A 346 -7.57 -23.46 -14.63
C GLU A 346 -6.66 -24.15 -15.66
N ALA A 347 -7.17 -24.39 -16.88
CA ALA A 347 -6.40 -24.96 -17.99
C ALA A 347 -5.25 -24.04 -18.42
N ILE A 348 -5.53 -22.74 -18.55
CA ILE A 348 -4.53 -21.71 -18.90
C ILE A 348 -3.44 -21.65 -17.83
N ILE A 349 -3.82 -21.71 -16.55
CA ILE A 349 -2.87 -21.71 -15.43
C ILE A 349 -1.96 -22.95 -15.49
N GLN A 350 -2.52 -24.13 -15.73
CA GLN A 350 -1.74 -25.37 -15.78
C GLN A 350 -0.78 -25.37 -16.98
N SER A 351 -1.26 -25.01 -18.17
CA SER A 351 -0.44 -24.96 -19.38
C SER A 351 0.72 -23.94 -19.23
N ALA A 352 0.44 -22.76 -18.68
CA ALA A 352 1.46 -21.74 -18.43
C ALA A 352 2.55 -22.17 -17.45
N LEU A 353 2.24 -23.08 -16.51
CA LEU A 353 3.19 -23.56 -15.51
C LEU A 353 3.91 -24.84 -15.93
N HIS A 354 3.40 -25.56 -16.93
CA HIS A 354 4.02 -26.78 -17.45
C HIS A 354 4.84 -26.58 -18.72
N THR A 355 5.15 -25.32 -19.09
CA THR A 355 6.02 -25.01 -20.23
C THR A 355 7.41 -25.65 -20.05
N PRO A 356 7.98 -26.32 -21.06
CA PRO A 356 9.18 -27.17 -20.94
C PRO A 356 10.44 -26.45 -20.43
N GLU A 357 10.52 -25.13 -20.56
CA GLU A 357 11.67 -24.32 -20.14
C GLU A 357 11.51 -23.64 -18.76
N GLN A 358 10.44 -23.91 -17.99
CA GLN A 358 10.17 -23.27 -16.69
C GLN A 358 10.33 -21.73 -16.73
N LYS A 359 9.85 -21.12 -17.81
CA LYS A 359 9.96 -19.68 -18.05
C LYS A 359 9.18 -18.87 -17.01
N ALA A 360 9.60 -17.63 -16.78
CA ALA A 360 8.85 -16.74 -15.91
C ALA A 360 7.53 -16.32 -16.55
N VAL A 361 6.44 -16.41 -15.78
CA VAL A 361 5.06 -16.26 -16.25
C VAL A 361 4.46 -14.96 -15.73
N VAL A 362 3.75 -14.25 -16.60
CA VAL A 362 2.90 -13.11 -16.21
C VAL A 362 1.45 -13.52 -16.39
N PHE A 363 0.71 -13.56 -15.28
CA PHE A 363 -0.73 -13.79 -15.29
C PHE A 363 -1.45 -12.46 -15.40
N LEU A 364 -2.16 -12.24 -16.50
CA LEU A 364 -3.03 -11.09 -16.74
C LEU A 364 -4.47 -11.49 -16.46
N TYR A 365 -5.10 -10.93 -15.43
CA TYR A 365 -6.53 -11.10 -15.19
C TYR A 365 -7.33 -9.92 -15.76
N LEU A 366 -8.28 -10.24 -16.64
CA LEU A 366 -9.22 -9.31 -17.25
C LEU A 366 -10.54 -9.35 -16.47
N GLY A 367 -10.72 -8.39 -15.57
CA GLY A 367 -11.95 -8.24 -14.81
C GLY A 367 -13.02 -7.49 -15.61
N GLU A 368 -14.29 -7.90 -15.49
CA GLU A 368 -15.39 -7.13 -16.06
C GLU A 368 -15.57 -5.78 -15.34
N ARG A 369 -15.94 -4.74 -16.09
CA ARG A 369 -16.51 -3.54 -15.44
C ARG A 369 -17.85 -3.95 -14.84
N THR A 370 -17.90 -4.23 -13.54
CA THR A 370 -19.18 -4.33 -12.81
C THR A 370 -19.85 -2.95 -12.76
N SER A 371 -20.47 -2.54 -13.86
CA SER A 371 -21.19 -1.28 -14.08
C SER A 371 -22.46 -1.16 -13.21
N LYS A 372 -22.91 -2.25 -12.58
CA LYS A 372 -24.15 -2.25 -11.78
C LYS A 372 -24.03 -1.61 -10.41
N ARG A 373 -22.83 -1.22 -9.95
CA ARG A 373 -22.67 -0.60 -8.63
C ARG A 373 -22.66 0.92 -8.79
N LYS A 374 -23.76 1.57 -8.36
CA LYS A 374 -23.83 3.03 -8.27
C LYS A 374 -22.55 3.52 -7.55
N PRO A 375 -21.85 4.53 -8.07
CA PRO A 375 -20.72 5.13 -7.37
C PRO A 375 -21.20 5.60 -5.99
N GLU A 376 -20.82 4.87 -4.95
CA GLU A 376 -21.05 5.27 -3.57
C GLU A 376 -20.12 6.46 -3.30
N LEU A 377 -20.70 7.60 -2.93
CA LEU A 377 -19.96 8.77 -2.49
C LEU A 377 -18.89 8.37 -1.46
N PHE A 378 -17.65 8.85 -1.67
CA PHE A 378 -16.50 8.68 -0.74
C PHE A 378 -15.86 7.29 -0.65
N LYS A 379 -16.03 6.42 -1.66
CA LYS A 379 -15.37 5.11 -1.70
C LYS A 379 -14.31 5.05 -2.80
N LEU A 380 -13.04 4.92 -2.42
CA LEU A 380 -11.99 4.50 -3.36
C LEU A 380 -12.25 3.01 -3.68
N VAL A 381 -12.76 2.74 -4.88
CA VAL A 381 -12.94 1.38 -5.37
C VAL A 381 -11.62 0.97 -6.00
N GLU A 382 -10.83 0.16 -5.30
CA GLU A 382 -9.75 -0.62 -5.91
C GLU A 382 -10.40 -1.88 -6.50
N PRO A 383 -10.63 -1.97 -7.82
CA PRO A 383 -11.50 -3.01 -8.40
C PRO A 383 -10.96 -4.42 -8.14
N HIS A 384 -9.64 -4.57 -8.19
CA HIS A 384 -8.93 -5.83 -7.93
C HIS A 384 -9.06 -6.35 -6.48
N LEU A 385 -9.24 -5.48 -5.48
CA LEU A 385 -9.46 -5.91 -4.08
C LEU A 385 -10.89 -6.39 -3.82
N HIS A 386 -11.80 -6.21 -4.78
CA HIS A 386 -13.22 -6.50 -4.63
C HIS A 386 -13.73 -7.58 -5.57
N ASP A 387 -12.96 -7.93 -6.59
CA ASP A 387 -13.23 -9.06 -7.48
C ASP A 387 -12.84 -10.38 -6.79
N GLU A 388 -13.84 -11.07 -6.25
CA GLU A 388 -13.66 -12.35 -5.57
C GLU A 388 -13.29 -13.49 -6.52
N GLN A 389 -13.61 -13.36 -7.82
CA GLN A 389 -13.22 -14.36 -8.82
C GLN A 389 -11.75 -14.17 -9.20
N ALA A 390 -11.31 -12.93 -9.43
CA ALA A 390 -9.90 -12.59 -9.65
C ALA A 390 -9.01 -13.07 -8.52
N LYS A 391 -9.41 -12.87 -7.27
CA LYS A 391 -8.65 -13.34 -6.10
C LYS A 391 -8.50 -14.85 -6.06
N LYS A 392 -9.55 -15.60 -6.44
CA LYS A 392 -9.48 -17.07 -6.47
C LYS A 392 -8.54 -17.53 -7.57
N ASP A 393 -8.72 -17.02 -8.79
CA ASP A 393 -7.98 -17.50 -9.96
C ASP A 393 -6.51 -17.09 -9.90
N LEU A 394 -6.23 -15.82 -9.55
CA LEU A 394 -4.84 -15.37 -9.32
C LEU A 394 -4.22 -16.05 -8.09
N GLY A 395 -4.98 -16.22 -7.02
CA GLY A 395 -4.53 -16.93 -5.81
C GLY A 395 -4.16 -18.38 -6.11
N ARG A 396 -4.94 -19.04 -6.95
CA ARG A 396 -4.72 -20.40 -7.44
C ARG A 396 -3.49 -20.49 -8.34
N ALA A 397 -3.34 -19.55 -9.28
CA ALA A 397 -2.15 -19.44 -10.11
C ALA A 397 -0.87 -19.26 -9.28
N ASN A 398 -0.91 -18.40 -8.25
CA ASN A 398 0.22 -18.19 -7.34
C ASN A 398 0.53 -19.44 -6.50
N TYR A 399 -0.50 -20.15 -6.04
CA TYR A 399 -0.33 -21.41 -5.32
C TYR A 399 0.43 -22.43 -6.17
N LEU A 400 -0.02 -22.67 -7.40
CA LEU A 400 0.58 -23.64 -8.32
C LEU A 400 1.98 -23.19 -8.77
N ALA A 401 2.17 -21.91 -9.07
CA ALA A 401 3.48 -21.37 -9.45
C ALA A 401 4.53 -21.53 -8.34
N ARG A 402 4.15 -21.33 -7.07
CA ARG A 402 5.05 -21.54 -5.93
C ARG A 402 5.38 -23.01 -5.70
N GLU A 403 4.44 -23.91 -5.96
CA GLU A 403 4.67 -25.36 -5.90
C GLU A 403 5.64 -25.80 -7.00
N ALA A 404 5.48 -25.27 -8.21
CA ALA A 404 6.35 -25.49 -9.35
C ALA A 404 7.70 -24.72 -9.30
N LYS A 405 7.90 -23.84 -8.30
CA LYS A 405 9.06 -22.93 -8.17
C LYS A 405 9.28 -22.00 -9.38
N ILE A 406 8.22 -21.62 -10.06
CA ILE A 406 8.26 -20.72 -11.22
C ILE A 406 8.09 -19.27 -10.78
N ALA A 407 8.93 -18.38 -11.29
CA ALA A 407 8.81 -16.95 -11.03
C ALA A 407 7.58 -16.40 -11.76
N CYS A 408 6.63 -15.84 -11.02
CA CYS A 408 5.39 -15.30 -11.57
C CYS A 408 5.14 -13.85 -11.16
N ARG A 409 4.46 -13.10 -12.03
CA ARG A 409 3.89 -11.77 -11.73
C ARG A 409 2.41 -11.77 -12.10
N PHE A 410 1.66 -10.90 -11.42
CA PHE A 410 0.21 -10.83 -11.56
C PHE A 410 -0.20 -9.41 -11.92
N LEU A 411 -0.91 -9.27 -13.03
CA LEU A 411 -1.46 -8.01 -13.51
C LEU A 411 -2.98 -8.10 -13.49
N TYR A 412 -3.63 -7.03 -13.04
CA TYR A 412 -5.08 -6.88 -13.14
C TYR A 412 -5.39 -5.70 -14.06
N ARG A 413 -6.22 -5.94 -15.07
CA ARG A 413 -6.74 -4.92 -15.99
C ARG A 413 -8.25 -5.12 -16.14
N HIS A 414 -8.94 -4.03 -16.47
CA HIS A 414 -10.33 -4.16 -16.90
C HIS A 414 -10.36 -4.71 -18.33
N ARG A 415 -11.37 -5.52 -18.63
CA ARG A 415 -11.62 -6.02 -19.98
C ARG A 415 -11.97 -4.85 -20.89
N GLU A 416 -10.99 -4.42 -21.67
CA GLU A 416 -11.09 -3.41 -22.72
C GLU A 416 -10.48 -4.00 -24.01
N PRO A 417 -10.95 -3.60 -25.21
CA PRO A 417 -10.55 -4.24 -26.46
C PRO A 417 -9.03 -4.31 -26.70
N ASP A 418 -8.28 -3.34 -26.16
CA ASP A 418 -6.83 -3.23 -26.34
C ASP A 418 -6.02 -3.59 -25.08
N ALA A 419 -6.67 -4.13 -24.04
CA ALA A 419 -6.02 -4.41 -22.76
C ALA A 419 -4.89 -5.44 -22.89
N ILE A 420 -5.11 -6.52 -23.64
CA ILE A 420 -4.08 -7.56 -23.88
C ILE A 420 -2.94 -6.99 -24.72
N TYR A 421 -3.27 -6.22 -25.77
CA TYR A 421 -2.29 -5.62 -26.68
C TYR A 421 -1.33 -4.65 -25.98
N ARG A 422 -1.84 -3.77 -25.10
CA ARG A 422 -0.99 -2.84 -24.33
C ARG A 422 0.00 -3.58 -23.44
N VAL A 423 -0.44 -4.62 -22.74
CA VAL A 423 0.43 -5.44 -21.89
C VAL A 423 1.46 -6.19 -22.73
N TRP A 424 1.05 -6.67 -23.90
CA TRP A 424 1.94 -7.30 -24.85
C TRP A 424 3.04 -6.35 -25.36
N GLN A 425 2.71 -5.10 -25.69
CA GLN A 425 3.69 -4.07 -26.09
C GLN A 425 4.66 -3.71 -24.97
N GLU A 426 4.24 -3.77 -23.70
CA GLU A 426 5.15 -3.51 -22.58
C GLU A 426 6.07 -4.70 -22.30
N LEU A 427 5.51 -5.93 -22.34
CA LEU A 427 6.19 -7.14 -21.86
C LEU A 427 7.00 -7.86 -22.94
N HIS A 428 6.61 -7.75 -24.21
CA HIS A 428 7.16 -8.51 -25.34
C HIS A 428 7.33 -10.02 -25.04
N PRO A 429 6.24 -10.74 -24.67
CA PRO A 429 6.32 -12.16 -24.32
C PRO A 429 6.66 -13.02 -25.54
N GLN A 430 7.31 -14.16 -25.27
CA GLN A 430 7.62 -15.19 -26.26
C GLN A 430 6.42 -16.10 -26.55
N ASP A 431 5.60 -16.34 -25.53
CA ASP A 431 4.37 -17.14 -25.64
C ASP A 431 3.21 -16.41 -24.96
N ILE A 432 2.03 -16.46 -25.57
CA ILE A 432 0.79 -15.94 -25.01
C ILE A 432 -0.23 -17.07 -24.97
N ILE A 433 -0.76 -17.35 -23.79
CA ILE A 433 -1.70 -18.43 -23.55
C ILE A 433 -3.04 -17.82 -23.23
N ILE A 434 -4.03 -18.07 -24.08
CA ILE A 434 -5.39 -17.53 -23.94
C ILE A 434 -6.45 -18.60 -24.20
N ALA A 435 -7.69 -18.31 -23.78
CA ALA A 435 -8.84 -19.11 -24.16
C ALA A 435 -9.24 -18.86 -25.62
N GLU A 436 -9.84 -19.85 -26.27
CA GLU A 436 -10.38 -19.69 -27.64
C GLU A 436 -11.39 -18.54 -27.74
N GLU A 437 -12.24 -18.37 -26.72
CA GLU A 437 -13.23 -17.29 -26.63
C GLU A 437 -12.60 -15.88 -26.62
N GLN A 438 -11.32 -15.76 -26.29
CA GLN A 438 -10.59 -14.49 -26.22
C GLN A 438 -9.84 -14.17 -27.52
N MET A 439 -9.88 -15.06 -28.53
CA MET A 439 -9.25 -14.83 -29.84
C MET A 439 -9.61 -13.48 -30.49
N PRO A 440 -10.87 -12.98 -30.42
CA PRO A 440 -11.21 -11.68 -31.01
C PRO A 440 -10.47 -10.50 -30.36
N GLU A 441 -10.07 -10.60 -29.10
CA GLU A 441 -9.36 -9.53 -28.36
C GLU A 441 -7.87 -9.47 -28.71
N VAL A 442 -7.36 -10.46 -29.45
CA VAL A 442 -5.93 -10.61 -29.77
C VAL A 442 -5.65 -10.45 -31.27
N LEU A 443 -6.65 -10.04 -32.08
CA LEU A 443 -6.55 -9.85 -33.53
C LEU A 443 -5.43 -8.89 -33.97
N ARG A 444 -5.05 -7.92 -33.12
CA ARG A 444 -3.96 -6.97 -33.39
C ARG A 444 -2.57 -7.55 -33.14
N ILE A 445 -2.48 -8.68 -32.44
CA ILE A 445 -1.22 -9.40 -32.25
C ILE A 445 -1.06 -10.35 -33.44
N HIS A 446 0.06 -10.23 -34.15
CA HIS A 446 0.40 -11.11 -35.27
C HIS A 446 1.42 -12.15 -34.81
N PRO A 447 0.97 -13.31 -34.28
CA PRO A 447 1.89 -14.36 -33.85
C PRO A 447 2.53 -15.03 -35.05
N LYS A 448 3.76 -15.50 -34.87
CA LYS A 448 4.47 -16.28 -35.90
C LYS A 448 3.97 -17.72 -35.99
N ARG A 449 3.60 -18.32 -34.85
CA ARG A 449 2.99 -19.66 -34.79
C ARG A 449 1.83 -19.68 -33.82
N ARG A 450 0.81 -20.47 -34.17
CA ARG A 450 -0.34 -20.79 -33.32
C ARG A 450 -0.44 -22.30 -33.19
N TYR A 451 -0.64 -22.79 -31.98
CA TYR A 451 -1.04 -24.17 -31.75
C TYR A 451 -2.08 -24.25 -30.64
N GLU A 452 -2.88 -25.31 -30.68
CA GLU A 452 -3.95 -25.58 -29.74
C GLU A 452 -3.55 -26.77 -28.87
N GLU A 453 -3.66 -26.59 -27.56
CA GLU A 453 -3.40 -27.64 -26.58
C GLU A 453 -4.74 -28.07 -25.96
N ALA A 454 -5.04 -29.37 -26.07
CA ALA A 454 -6.20 -29.96 -25.42
C ALA A 454 -5.83 -30.34 -23.98
N THR A 455 -6.31 -29.59 -23.00
CA THR A 455 -6.11 -29.91 -21.57
C THR A 455 -7.37 -30.54 -20.97
N PRO A 456 -7.27 -31.21 -19.80
CA PRO A 456 -8.43 -31.77 -19.10
C PRO A 456 -9.52 -30.74 -18.73
N GLY A 457 -9.16 -29.45 -18.68
CA GLY A 457 -10.05 -28.34 -18.31
C GLY A 457 -10.53 -27.49 -19.48
N GLY A 458 -10.22 -27.85 -20.73
CA GLY A 458 -10.62 -27.12 -21.94
C GLY A 458 -9.51 -26.98 -22.98
N GLN A 459 -9.84 -26.41 -24.13
CA GLN A 459 -8.85 -26.08 -25.15
C GLN A 459 -8.21 -24.72 -24.86
N VAL A 460 -6.87 -24.66 -24.91
CA VAL A 460 -6.10 -23.43 -24.76
C VAL A 460 -5.29 -23.16 -26.03
N THR A 461 -5.14 -21.90 -26.39
CA THR A 461 -4.42 -21.48 -27.59
C THR A 461 -3.11 -20.79 -27.20
N HIS A 462 -2.01 -21.24 -27.80
CA HIS A 462 -0.69 -20.62 -27.67
C HIS A 462 -0.39 -19.76 -28.89
N LEU A 463 0.13 -18.56 -28.63
CA LEU A 463 0.54 -17.60 -29.64
C LEU A 463 2.03 -17.29 -29.44
N LEU A 464 2.86 -17.90 -30.28
CA LEU A 464 4.32 -17.83 -30.18
C LEU A 464 4.89 -16.69 -31.02
N ASN A 465 5.73 -15.88 -30.37
CA ASN A 465 6.54 -14.82 -30.95
C ASN A 465 8.02 -15.20 -30.87
N GLU A 466 8.58 -15.84 -31.89
CA GLU A 466 10.02 -16.15 -31.91
C GLU A 466 10.88 -14.86 -31.96
N THR A 467 11.61 -14.60 -30.88
CA THR A 467 12.94 -14.00 -30.87
C THR A 467 13.90 -14.95 -30.15
N VAL A 468 14.29 -16.03 -30.85
CA VAL A 468 15.54 -16.72 -30.50
C VAL A 468 16.66 -15.81 -31.01
N TYR A 469 17.34 -15.12 -30.08
CA TYR A 469 18.67 -14.61 -30.40
C TYR A 469 19.59 -15.83 -30.47
N ASP A 470 20.00 -16.19 -31.69
CA ASP A 470 21.19 -17.00 -31.93
C ASP A 470 22.45 -16.27 -31.42
#